data_AF-A0AB73AAS7-F1
#
_entry.id   AF-A0AB73AAS7-F1
#
_cell.length_a   1.000
_cell.length_b   1.000
_cell.length_c   1.000
_cell.angle_alpha   90.00
_cell.angle_beta   90.00
_cell.angle_gamma   90.00
#
_symmetry.space_group_name_H-M   'P 1'
#
loop_
_entity.id
_entity.type
_entity.pdbx_description
1 polymer ?
#
loop_
_entity_poly.entity_id
_entity_poly.type
_entity_poly.pdbx_seq_one_letter_code
_entity_poly.pdbx_strand_id
1 'polypeptide(L)' 'MYNLILGIVIVLSIVMVIAIMMQPSKQNSAASAFTGGADQLFGKQKARGFEAVMQRSTAVMGAVWMILLFVLAFLSSK' A
#
# COMPACT_ATOMS: atom_id res chain seq x y z
N MET A 1 6.15 -2.99 26.82
CA MET A 1 6.10 -2.21 25.56
C MET A 1 5.87 -3.08 24.33
N TYR A 2 6.52 -4.23 24.21
CA TYR A 2 6.32 -5.18 23.09
C TYR A 2 4.85 -5.51 22.79
N ASN A 3 4.08 -5.97 23.78
CA ASN A 3 2.66 -6.33 23.60
C ASN A 3 1.78 -5.17 23.11
N LEU A 4 2.11 -3.93 23.48
CA LEU A 4 1.38 -2.74 23.02
C LEU A 4 1.66 -2.46 21.54
N ILE A 5 2.93 -2.54 21.12
CA ILE A 5 3.33 -2.37 19.71
C ILE A 5 2.74 -3.51 18.86
N LEU A 6 2.78 -4.73 19.37
CA LEU A 6 2.19 -5.90 18.71
C LEU A 6 0.68 -5.72 18.50
N GLY A 7 -0.04 -5.25 19.53
CA GLY A 7 -1.46 -4.92 19.41
C GLY A 7 -1.74 -3.86 18.34
N ILE A 8 -0.95 -2.78 18.31
CA ILE A 8 -1.08 -1.72 17.30
C ILE A 8 -0.84 -2.27 15.90
N VAL A 9 0.20 -3.07 15.70
CA VAL A 9 0.54 -3.66 14.40
C VAL A 9 -0.60 -4.56 13.92
N ILE A 10 -1.18 -5.39 14.78
CA ILE A 10 -2.29 -6.27 14.41
C ILE A 10 -3.51 -5.45 13.96
N VAL A 11 -3.92 -4.45 14.73
CA VAL A 11 -5.06 -3.59 14.37
C VAL A 11 -4.78 -2.86 13.05
N LEU A 12 -3.56 -2.33 12.89
CA LEU A 12 -3.15 -1.63 11.68
C LEU A 12 -3.12 -2.56 10.46
N SER A 13 -2.74 -3.83 10.63
CA SER A 13 -2.81 -4.85 9.58
C SER A 13 -4.23 -5.07 9.08
N ILE A 14 -5.21 -5.18 10.00
CA ILE A 14 -6.62 -5.39 9.63
C ILE A 14 -7.14 -4.18 8.84
N VAL A 15 -6.87 -2.97 9.31
CA VAL A 15 -7.26 -1.73 8.62
C VAL A 15 -6.61 -1.64 7.24
N MET A 16 -5.34 -2.03 7.11
CA MET A 16 -4.62 -2.08 5.84
C MET A 16 -5.24 -3.05 4.85
N VAL A 17 -5.62 -4.25 5.26
CA VAL A 17 -6.29 -5.23 4.38
C VAL A 17 -7.58 -4.65 3.84
N ILE A 18 -8.41 -4.06 4.69
CA ILE A 18 -9.67 -3.41 4.27
C ILE A 18 -9.37 -2.27 3.29
N ALA A 19 -8.40 -1.41 3.59
CA ALA A 19 -8.02 -0.30 2.74
C ALA A 19 -7.51 -0.74 1.36
N ILE A 20 -6.74 -1.84 1.29
CA ILE A 20 -6.26 -2.42 0.02
C ILE A 20 -7.41 -3.05 -0.76
N MET A 21 -8.33 -3.76 -0.11
CA MET A 21 -9.48 -4.35 -0.79
C MET A 21 -10.41 -3.29 -1.38
N MET A 22 -10.50 -2.11 -0.75
CA MET A 22 -11.25 -0.97 -1.29
C MET A 22 -10.59 -0.31 -2.49
N GLN A 23 -9.29 -0.54 -2.73
CA GLN A 23 -8.61 0.06 -3.88
C GLN A 23 -9.06 -0.59 -5.20
N PRO A 24 -9.39 0.19 -6.23
CA PRO A 24 -9.74 -0.36 -7.52
C PRO A 24 -8.56 -1.17 -8.10
N SER A 25 -8.86 -2.35 -8.62
CA SER A 25 -7.86 -3.24 -9.22
C SER A 25 -7.25 -2.62 -10.47
N LYS A 26 -5.95 -2.29 -10.42
CA LYS A 26 -5.20 -1.80 -11.58
C LYS A 26 -4.71 -2.98 -12.44
N GLN A 27 -5.64 -3.77 -12.98
CA GLN A 27 -5.35 -5.00 -13.73
C GLN A 27 -4.64 -4.75 -15.07
N ASN A 28 -4.56 -3.48 -15.52
CA ASN A 28 -4.14 -3.11 -16.88
C ASN A 28 -2.66 -2.71 -17.04
N SER A 29 -1.79 -2.94 -16.05
CA SER A 29 -0.42 -2.38 -16.11
C SER A 29 0.63 -3.36 -16.68
N ALA A 30 0.44 -4.67 -16.53
CA ALA A 30 1.45 -5.64 -16.96
C ALA A 30 1.28 -6.06 -18.43
N ALA A 31 0.07 -6.48 -18.83
CA ALA A 31 -0.20 -6.94 -20.20
C ALA A 31 -0.02 -5.81 -21.24
N SER A 32 -0.43 -4.59 -20.90
CA SER A 32 -0.34 -3.43 -21.79
C SER A 32 1.07 -2.82 -21.92
N ALA A 33 2.01 -3.20 -21.04
CA ALA A 33 3.41 -2.80 -21.14
C ALA A 33 4.18 -3.64 -22.18
N PHE A 34 3.73 -4.88 -22.44
CA PHE A 34 4.35 -5.78 -23.41
C PHE A 34 3.91 -5.52 -24.87
N THR A 35 2.78 -4.83 -25.11
CA THR A 35 2.20 -4.66 -26.46
C THR A 35 2.62 -3.38 -27.19
N GLY A 36 3.67 -2.68 -26.77
CA GLY A 36 4.21 -1.52 -27.50
C GLY A 36 3.43 -0.20 -27.28
N GLY A 37 3.18 0.14 -26.01
CA GLY A 37 2.34 1.26 -25.55
C GLY A 37 2.82 2.69 -25.87
N ALA A 38 2.95 3.06 -27.14
CA ALA A 38 3.10 4.46 -27.56
C ALA A 38 1.94 5.32 -27.06
N ASP A 39 0.72 4.77 -27.04
CA ASP A 39 -0.48 5.43 -26.49
C ASP A 39 -0.45 5.53 -24.95
N GLN A 40 0.32 4.68 -24.27
CA GLN A 40 0.41 4.64 -22.81
C GLN A 40 1.50 5.58 -22.25
N LEU A 41 2.49 5.96 -23.07
CA LEU A 41 3.50 6.96 -22.69
C LEU A 41 2.90 8.39 -22.62
N PHE A 42 1.89 8.68 -23.43
CA PHE A 42 1.21 9.99 -23.45
C PHE A 42 -0.21 9.97 -22.86
N GLY A 43 -0.81 8.79 -22.69
CA GLY A 43 -2.20 8.62 -22.22
C GLY A 43 -2.37 8.28 -20.74
N LYS A 44 -1.32 8.33 -19.89
CA LYS A 44 -1.48 8.11 -18.44
C LYS A 44 -2.36 9.21 -17.85
N GLN A 45 -3.67 8.98 -17.80
CA GLN A 45 -4.57 9.74 -16.95
C GLN A 45 -4.12 9.48 -15.51
N LYS A 46 -3.41 10.45 -14.94
CA LYS A 46 -3.03 10.48 -13.53
C LYS A 46 -4.28 10.10 -12.71
N ALA A 47 -4.13 9.22 -11.71
CA ALA A 47 -5.19 9.02 -10.75
C ALA A 47 -5.57 10.42 -10.19
N ARG A 48 -6.84 10.82 -10.34
CA ARG A 48 -7.33 12.14 -9.94
C ARG A 48 -8.50 11.96 -8.98
N GLY A 49 -8.61 12.89 -8.03
CA GLY A 49 -9.66 12.87 -7.01
C GLY A 49 -9.45 11.76 -5.98
N PHE A 50 -10.52 11.05 -5.67
CA PHE A 50 -10.60 10.09 -4.56
C PHE A 50 -9.63 8.90 -4.69
N GLU A 51 -9.47 8.35 -5.89
CA GLU A 51 -8.56 7.21 -6.13
C GLU A 51 -7.09 7.58 -5.82
N ALA A 52 -6.68 8.79 -6.15
CA ALA A 52 -5.31 9.27 -5.89
C ALA A 52 -5.03 9.41 -4.39
N VAL A 53 -6.03 9.88 -3.64
CA VAL A 53 -5.95 10.01 -2.18
C VAL A 53 -5.90 8.63 -1.54
N MET A 54 -6.76 7.71 -1.96
CA MET A 54 -6.80 6.35 -1.42
C MET A 54 -5.54 5.54 -1.74
N GLN A 55 -4.94 5.75 -2.92
CA GLN A 55 -3.67 5.13 -3.26
C GLN A 55 -2.51 5.69 -2.39
N ARG A 56 -2.46 7.00 -2.19
CA ARG A 56 -1.42 7.66 -1.38
C ARG A 56 -1.56 7.36 0.11
N SER A 57 -2.79 7.32 0.64
CA SER A 57 -3.03 7.03 2.05
C SER A 57 -2.60 5.60 2.40
N THR A 58 -2.97 4.61 1.58
CA THR A 58 -2.53 3.23 1.79
C THR A 58 -1.02 3.06 1.63
N ALA A 59 -0.39 3.81 0.71
CA ALA A 59 1.08 3.80 0.59
C ALA A 59 1.76 4.33 1.86
N VAL A 60 1.27 5.44 2.43
CA VAL A 60 1.78 5.98 3.70
C VAL A 60 1.53 5.01 4.86
N MET A 61 0.31 4.46 4.93
CA MET A 61 -0.06 3.49 5.98
C MET A 61 0.79 2.23 5.91
N GLY A 62 1.08 1.72 4.71
CA GLY A 62 2.00 0.59 4.50
C GLY A 62 3.44 0.89 4.87
N ALA A 63 3.94 2.10 4.58
CA ALA A 63 5.27 2.52 5.00
C ALA A 63 5.40 2.57 6.54
N VAL A 64 4.40 3.15 7.23
CA VAL A 64 4.34 3.18 8.69
C VAL A 64 4.29 1.77 9.27
N TRP A 65 3.45 0.90 8.69
CA TRP A 65 3.33 -0.50 9.11
C TRP A 65 4.66 -1.27 8.97
N MET A 66 5.37 -1.09 7.86
CA MET A 66 6.70 -1.69 7.64
C MET A 66 7.73 -1.23 8.70
N ILE A 67 7.77 0.06 9.02
CA ILE A 67 8.68 0.58 10.06
C ILE A 67 8.35 -0.06 11.42
N LEU A 68 7.07 -0.15 11.77
CA LEU A 68 6.63 -0.77 13.03
C LEU A 68 7.02 -2.26 13.09
N LEU A 69 6.94 -2.99 11.98
CA LEU A 69 7.40 -4.38 11.92
C LEU A 69 8.90 -4.50 12.18
N PHE A 70 9.73 -3.64 11.58
CA PHE A 70 11.17 -3.67 11.84
C PHE A 70 11.50 -3.36 13.31
N VAL A 71 10.82 -2.39 13.90
CA VAL A 71 10.96 -2.07 15.33
C VAL A 71 10.56 -3.28 16.19
N LEU A 72 9.44 -3.93 15.86
CA LEU A 72 8.97 -5.10 16.59
C LEU A 72 9.91 -6.30 16.45
N ALA A 73 10.45 -6.54 15.26
CA ALA A 73 11.45 -7.59 15.01
C ALA A 73 12.74 -7.34 15.81
N PHE A 74 13.23 -6.09 15.85
CA PHE A 74 14.39 -5.73 16.66
C PHE A 74 14.13 -5.90 18.16
N LEU A 75 12.95 -5.51 18.65
CA LEU A 75 12.56 -5.72 20.04
C LEU A 75 12.37 -7.20 20.39
N SER A 76 11.89 -8.02 19.45
CA SER A 76 11.72 -9.47 19.63
C SER A 76 13.03 -10.25 19.59
N SER A 77 14.06 -9.70 18.94
CA SER A 77 15.38 -10.33 18.83
C SER A 77 16.28 -10.07 20.05
N LYS A 78 15.85 -9.23 20.98
CA LYS A 78 16.51 -8.99 22.27
C LYS A 78 15.81 -9.76 23.37
#